data_AF-A0A0B4KF37-F1
#
_entry.id   AF-A0A0B4KF37-F1
#
_cell.length_a   1.000
_cell.length_b   1.000
_cell.length_c   1.000
_cell.angle_alpha   90.00
_cell.angle_beta   90.00
_cell.angle_gamma   90.00
#
_symmetry.space_group_name_H-M   'P 1'
#
loop_
_entity.id
_entity.type
_entity.pdbx_description
1 polymer ?
#
loop_
_entity_poly.entity_id
_entity_poly.type
_entity_poly.pdbx_seq_one_letter_code
_entity_poly.pdbx_strand_id
1 'polypeptide(L)'
;MNFEQVNIPEKLVPDNYLQLGLAAQRSKQRSFKELLEKRKLPKNGWSDERIEELVHMLASLDSNNYPHKVGLGEREARIACNLETY
;
A
#
# COMPACT_ATOMS: atom_id res chain seq x y z
N MET A 1 -3.60 -0.51 3.83
CA MET A 1 -3.66 -1.12 5.18
C MET A 1 -4.87 -0.56 5.93
N ASN A 2 -5.74 -1.41 6.47
CA ASN A 2 -6.86 -0.95 7.29
C ASN A 2 -6.35 -0.67 8.72
N PHE A 3 -6.32 0.59 9.13
CA PHE A 3 -5.86 0.99 10.47
C PHE A 3 -7.00 1.14 11.47
N GLU A 4 -8.25 0.84 11.10
CA GLU A 4 -9.44 0.99 11.96
C GLU A 4 -9.40 0.02 13.17
N GLN A 5 -8.54 -1.01 13.13
CA GLN A 5 -8.39 -2.01 14.19
C GLN A 5 -7.03 -1.94 14.89
N VAL A 6 -6.26 -0.88 14.67
CA VAL A 6 -4.93 -0.76 15.28
C VAL A 6 -5.04 -0.26 16.71
N ASN A 7 -4.80 -1.16 17.67
CA ASN A 7 -4.69 -0.84 19.07
C ASN A 7 -3.24 -0.45 19.40
N ILE A 8 -2.96 0.86 19.44
CA ILE A 8 -1.66 1.39 19.89
C ILE A 8 -1.81 1.84 21.34
N PRO A 9 -1.00 1.30 22.27
CA PRO A 9 -0.99 1.75 23.65
C PRO A 9 -0.76 3.26 23.77
N GLU A 10 -1.57 3.93 24.59
CA GLU A 10 -1.45 5.39 24.84
C GLU A 10 -0.08 5.80 25.39
N LYS A 11 0.61 4.87 26.06
CA LYS A 11 1.99 5.03 26.53
C LYS A 11 3.00 5.24 25.39
N LEU A 12 2.69 4.79 24.17
CA LEU A 12 3.55 4.95 22.99
C LEU A 12 3.18 6.19 22.20
N VAL A 13 1.89 6.44 22.00
CA VAL A 13 1.38 7.58 21.25
C VAL A 13 0.10 8.08 21.94
N PRO A 14 0.04 9.36 22.36
CA PRO A 14 -1.19 9.94 22.89
C PRO A 14 -2.35 9.87 21.87
N ASP A 15 -3.58 9.65 22.35
CA ASP A 15 -4.73 9.40 21.48
C ASP A 15 -4.97 10.53 20.46
N ASN A 16 -4.84 11.80 20.87
CA ASN A 16 -5.01 12.94 19.98
C ASN A 16 -4.06 12.91 18.76
N TYR A 17 -2.80 12.53 18.96
CA TYR A 17 -1.82 12.39 17.88
C TYR A 17 -2.09 11.15 17.02
N LEU A 18 -2.54 10.06 17.64
CA LEU A 18 -2.94 8.85 16.92
C LEU A 18 -4.12 9.15 15.97
N GLN A 19 -5.16 9.85 16.44
CA GLN A 19 -6.30 10.23 15.61
C GLN A 19 -5.90 11.11 14.41
N LEU A 20 -4.96 12.04 14.60
CA LEU A 20 -4.44 12.87 13.51
C LEU A 20 -3.73 12.02 12.44
N GLY A 21 -2.89 11.07 12.87
CA GLY A 21 -2.21 10.14 11.96
C GLY A 21 -3.19 9.26 11.18
N LEU A 22 -4.21 8.73 11.86
CA LEU A 22 -5.27 7.94 11.23
C LEU A 22 -6.07 8.76 10.21
N ALA A 23 -6.40 10.02 10.52
CA ALA A 23 -7.11 10.90 9.60
C ALA A 23 -6.29 11.20 8.33
N ALA A 24 -4.98 11.45 8.48
CA ALA A 24 -4.08 11.63 7.35
C ALA A 24 -4.02 10.37 6.46
N GLN A 25 -3.98 9.18 7.06
CA GLN A 25 -4.02 7.92 6.32
C GLN A 25 -5.35 7.69 5.58
N ARG A 26 -6.50 7.99 6.21
CA ARG A 26 -7.82 7.85 5.56
C ARG A 26 -7.94 8.74 4.32
N SER A 27 -7.46 9.99 4.41
CA SER A 27 -7.42 10.91 3.27
C SER A 27 -6.61 10.33 2.10
N LYS A 28 -5.49 9.69 2.41
CA LYS A 28 -4.66 9.04 1.40
C LYS A 28 -5.37 7.85 0.75
N GLN A 29 -5.93 6.95 1.55
CA GLN A 29 -6.66 5.78 1.06
C GLN A 29 -7.87 6.14 0.20
N ARG A 30 -8.55 7.23 0.54
CA ARG A 30 -9.67 7.74 -0.26
C ARG A 30 -9.24 8.06 -1.69
N SER A 31 -8.07 8.68 -1.91
CA SER A 31 -7.64 8.99 -3.27
C SER A 31 -7.31 7.74 -4.08
N PHE A 32 -6.68 6.73 -3.44
CA PHE A 32 -6.38 5.46 -4.10
C PHE A 32 -7.67 4.74 -4.49
N LYS A 33 -8.65 4.72 -3.58
CA LYS A 33 -9.98 4.18 -3.84
C LYS A 33 -10.65 4.92 -5.01
N GLU A 34 -10.64 6.26 -5.00
CA GLU A 34 -11.23 7.04 -6.08
C GLU A 34 -10.56 6.77 -7.45
N LEU A 35 -9.23 6.62 -7.49
CA LEU A 35 -8.51 6.24 -8.72
C LEU A 35 -8.98 4.88 -9.24
N LEU A 36 -9.02 3.86 -8.38
CA LEU A 36 -9.39 2.49 -8.75
C LEU A 36 -10.86 2.36 -9.17
N GLU A 37 -11.76 3.05 -8.47
CA GLU A 37 -13.20 3.03 -8.76
C GLU A 37 -13.54 3.80 -10.03
N LYS A 38 -13.00 5.03 -10.19
CA LYS A 38 -13.34 5.90 -11.31
C LYS A 38 -12.52 5.58 -12.57
N ARG A 39 -11.36 4.93 -12.43
CA ARG A 39 -10.41 4.63 -13.51
C ARG A 39 -10.04 5.86 -14.33
N LYS A 40 -9.88 7.00 -13.64
CA LYS A 40 -9.54 8.30 -14.23
C LYS A 40 -8.37 8.90 -13.49
N LEU A 41 -7.53 9.63 -14.22
CA LEU A 41 -6.41 10.35 -13.61
C LEU A 41 -6.91 11.32 -12.54
N PRO A 42 -6.20 11.44 -11.41
CA PRO A 42 -6.49 12.46 -10.41
C PRO A 42 -6.43 13.85 -11.04
N LYS A 43 -7.34 14.74 -10.63
CA LYS A 43 -7.36 16.13 -11.14
C LYS A 43 -6.05 16.88 -10.83
N ASN A 44 -5.49 16.62 -9.65
CA ASN A 44 -4.18 17.12 -9.24
C ASN A 44 -3.22 15.94 -9.19
N GLY A 45 -2.02 16.10 -9.75
CA GLY A 45 -0.97 15.09 -9.69
C GLY A 45 -0.63 14.70 -8.26
N TRP A 46 -0.18 13.46 -8.08
CA TRP A 46 0.35 12.98 -6.80
C TRP A 46 1.85 13.20 -6.74
N SER A 47 2.40 13.22 -5.52
CA SER A 47 3.84 13.16 -5.32
C SER A 47 4.37 11.76 -5.63
N ASP A 48 5.66 11.66 -5.93
CA ASP A 48 6.31 10.40 -6.28
C ASP A 48 6.16 9.36 -5.17
N GLU A 49 6.29 9.76 -3.90
CA GLU A 49 6.15 8.85 -2.75
C GLU A 49 4.74 8.23 -2.69
N ARG A 50 3.72 8.99 -3.08
CA ARG A 50 2.34 8.52 -3.09
C ARG A 50 2.06 7.60 -4.27
N ILE A 51 2.75 7.83 -5.40
CA ILE A 51 2.70 6.94 -6.57
C ILE A 51 3.39 5.62 -6.21
N GLU A 52 4.61 5.66 -5.68
CA GLU A 52 5.39 4.50 -5.25
C GLU A 52 4.64 3.68 -4.21
N GLU A 53 4.00 4.31 -3.22
CA GLU A 53 3.20 3.59 -2.24
C GLU A 53 2.04 2.81 -2.88
N LEU A 54 1.36 3.39 -3.88
CA LEU A 54 0.33 2.67 -4.62
C LEU A 54 0.94 1.51 -5.42
N VAL A 55 2.06 1.74 -6.09
CA VAL A 55 2.77 0.71 -6.86
C VAL A 55 3.17 -0.46 -5.97
N HIS A 56 3.77 -0.20 -4.80
CA HIS A 56 4.12 -1.25 -3.84
C HIS A 56 2.89 -1.99 -3.30
N MET A 57 1.80 -1.27 -3.00
CA MET A 57 0.56 -1.93 -2.59
C MET A 57 0.02 -2.85 -3.67
N LEU A 58 0.02 -2.43 -4.93
CA LEU A 58 -0.45 -3.27 -6.04
C LEU A 58 0.48 -4.45 -6.28
N ALA A 59 1.80 -4.24 -6.27
CA ALA A 59 2.80 -5.31 -6.40
C ALA A 59 2.63 -6.37 -5.30
N SER A 60 2.26 -5.97 -4.08
CA SER A 60 2.00 -6.90 -2.97
C SER A 60 0.79 -7.81 -3.16
N LEU A 61 -0.08 -7.51 -4.14
CA LEU A 61 -1.23 -8.35 -4.51
C LEU A 61 -0.85 -9.47 -5.48
N ASP A 62 0.30 -9.35 -6.14
CA ASP A 62 0.74 -10.37 -7.06
C ASP A 62 1.32 -11.56 -6.29
N SER A 63 0.85 -12.77 -6.64
CA SER A 63 1.23 -13.99 -5.94
C SER A 63 2.74 -14.21 -5.92
N ASN A 64 3.47 -13.67 -6.91
CA ASN A 64 4.89 -13.84 -6.95
C ASN A 64 5.66 -13.10 -5.84
N ASN A 65 5.02 -12.12 -5.20
CA ASN A 65 5.56 -11.32 -4.10
C ASN A 65 5.09 -11.79 -2.71
N TYR A 66 4.30 -12.86 -2.62
CA TYR A 66 3.86 -13.40 -1.33
C TYR A 66 5.04 -14.06 -0.57
N PRO A 67 5.25 -13.72 0.71
CA PRO A 67 6.41 -14.20 1.48
C PRO A 67 6.40 -15.72 1.74
N HIS A 68 5.22 -16.35 1.77
CA HIS A 68 5.06 -17.78 2.06
C HIS A 68 4.37 -18.53 0.91
N LYS A 69 4.81 -18.31 -0.34
CA LYS A 69 4.36 -19.07 -1.50
C LYS A 69 5.28 -20.27 -1.76
N VAL A 70 4.70 -21.43 -2.10
CA VAL A 70 5.44 -22.54 -2.72
C VAL A 70 5.00 -22.61 -4.18
N GLY A 71 5.87 -22.15 -5.08
CA GLY A 71 5.60 -22.13 -6.52
C GLY A 71 6.15 -23.38 -7.20
N LEU A 72 5.27 -24.26 -7.69
CA LEU A 72 5.63 -25.52 -8.35
C LEU A 72 5.46 -25.47 -9.87
N GLY A 73 4.93 -24.37 -10.43
CA GLY A 73 4.76 -24.21 -11.86
C GLY A 73 6.06 -23.84 -12.59
N GLU A 74 6.04 -23.98 -13.91
CA GLU A 74 7.10 -23.53 -14.80
C GLU A 74 7.12 -21.99 -14.93
N ARG A 75 6.00 -21.32 -14.65
CA ARG A 75 5.83 -19.86 -14.78
C ARG A 75 5.42 -19.22 -13.45
N GLU A 76 6.38 -19.13 -12.54
CA GLU A 76 6.22 -18.53 -11.20
C GLU A 76 6.69 -17.06 -11.10
N ALA A 77 7.07 -16.47 -12.25
CA ALA A 77 7.64 -15.12 -12.36
C ALA A 77 8.79 -14.88 -11.35
N ARG A 78 9.71 -15.85 -11.26
CA ARG A 78 10.88 -15.76 -10.37
C ARG A 78 11.86 -14.73 -10.94
N ILE A 79 12.24 -13.77 -10.11
CA ILE A 79 13.18 -12.72 -10.46
C ILE A 79 14.59 -13.19 -10.12
N ALA A 80 15.53 -13.06 -11.06
CA ALA A 80 16.93 -13.44 -10.84
C ALA A 80 17.78 -12.29 -10.30
N CYS A 81 17.40 -11.03 -10.58
CA CYS A 81 18.15 -9.83 -10.21
C CYS A 81 17.23 -8.76 -9.60
N ASN A 82 17.63 -8.19 -8.47
CA ASN A 82 16.83 -7.17 -7.77
C ASN A 82 16.72 -5.83 -8.53
N LEU A 83 17.55 -5.60 -9.55
CA LEU A 83 17.42 -4.43 -10.43
C LEU A 83 16.17 -4.49 -11.32
N GLU A 84 15.51 -5.65 -11.39
CA GLU A 84 14.32 -5.88 -12.22
C GLU A 84 13.01 -5.61 -11.45
N THR A 85 13.09 -5.29 -10.15
CA THR A 85 11.93 -5.05 -9.27
C THR A 85 11.83 -3.60 -8.82
N TYR A 86 10.59 -3.17 -8.56
CA TYR A 86 10.25 -1.86 -7.99
C TYR A 86 10.26 -1.88 -6.47
#